data_AF-A0A943L7N1-F1
#
_entry.id   AF-A0A943L7N1-F1
#
_cell.length_a   1.000
_cell.length_b   1.000
_cell.length_c   1.000
_cell.angle_alpha   90.00
_cell.angle_beta   90.00
_cell.angle_gamma   90.00
#
_symmetry.space_group_name_H-M   'P 1'
#
loop_
_entity.id
_entity.type
_entity.pdbx_description
1 polymer ?
#
loop_
_entity_poly.entity_id
_entity_poly.type
_entity_poly.pdbx_seq_one_letter_code
_entity_poly.pdbx_strand_id
1 'polypeptide(L)'
;MQGFPNGIKEFFIPEEGNVFVICDYNQIELRVLAELAGEKNMIKAFEEGKDIHCETAALILQKNKNLIDNAERKLGKKVNFSMIYGVSTYGLTKILNKEGISVTQSQADYIRTLFYRSYPNIFKLHNILLTADVIKSIGGRCWDYIPKGDVKRLNLPIQASAAEGFKEALALLVESLTEYPEWSLVNVIHDEILLEVPIDEAEKAKEILQKSMIQGMKTILKIVPVIVDIKIQDNWKK
;
A
#
# COMPACT_ATOMS: atom_id res chain seq x y z
N MET A 1 -10.47 -1.49 -15.91
CA MET A 1 -9.34 -2.45 -15.96
C MET A 1 -9.02 -3.13 -14.61
N GLN A 2 -9.46 -2.61 -13.46
CA GLN A 2 -9.26 -3.25 -12.14
C GLN A 2 -9.90 -4.65 -11.99
N GLY A 3 -10.92 -4.97 -12.79
CA GLY A 3 -11.59 -6.28 -12.77
C GLY A 3 -10.94 -7.36 -13.62
N PHE A 4 -9.81 -7.07 -14.29
CA PHE A 4 -9.15 -8.08 -15.11
C PHE A 4 -8.43 -9.13 -14.25
N PRO A 5 -8.53 -10.42 -14.60
CA PRO A 5 -7.65 -11.45 -14.04
C PRO A 5 -6.19 -11.09 -14.28
N ASN A 6 -5.33 -11.39 -13.30
CA ASN A 6 -3.90 -11.05 -13.37
C ASN A 6 -3.19 -11.58 -14.63
N GLY A 7 -3.64 -12.72 -15.18
CA GLY A 7 -3.06 -13.33 -16.38
C GLY A 7 -3.38 -12.61 -17.70
N ILE A 8 -4.31 -11.64 -17.73
CA ILE A 8 -4.60 -10.90 -18.97
C ILE A 8 -3.54 -9.82 -19.23
N LYS A 9 -2.84 -9.35 -18.19
CA LYS A 9 -1.92 -8.21 -18.35
C LYS A 9 -0.77 -8.49 -19.34
N GLU A 10 -0.34 -9.75 -19.47
CA GLU A 10 0.75 -10.15 -20.38
C GLU A 10 0.43 -9.97 -21.87
N PHE A 11 -0.85 -9.83 -22.23
CA PHE A 11 -1.28 -9.60 -23.61
C PHE A 11 -1.27 -8.13 -24.03
N PHE A 12 -1.04 -7.21 -23.09
CA PHE A 12 -0.80 -5.81 -23.42
C PHE A 12 0.69 -5.63 -23.70
N ILE A 13 1.00 -5.19 -24.91
CA ILE A 13 2.34 -4.94 -25.43
C ILE A 13 2.41 -3.49 -25.94
N PRO A 14 3.58 -2.83 -25.87
CA PRO A 14 3.79 -1.50 -26.42
C PRO A 14 3.79 -1.53 -27.96
N GLU A 15 3.69 -0.36 -28.58
CA GLU A 15 3.90 -0.20 -30.02
C GLU A 15 5.35 -0.55 -30.44
N GLU A 16 5.55 -0.82 -31.73
CA GLU A 16 6.88 -1.15 -32.25
C GLU A 16 7.86 0.01 -32.03
N GLY A 17 9.04 -0.28 -31.47
CA GLY A 17 10.04 0.72 -31.10
C GLY A 17 9.88 1.28 -29.67
N ASN A 18 8.78 0.96 -28.99
CA ASN A 18 8.51 1.39 -27.63
C ASN A 18 8.67 0.27 -26.60
N VAL A 19 8.77 0.67 -25.33
CA VAL A 19 8.75 -0.21 -24.16
C VAL A 19 7.81 0.36 -23.09
N PHE A 20 7.36 -0.49 -22.18
CA PHE A 20 6.65 -0.03 -20.99
C PHE A 20 7.60 0.30 -19.85
N VAL A 21 7.31 1.40 -19.14
CA VAL A 21 7.90 1.75 -17.85
C VAL A 21 6.80 1.70 -16.80
N ILE A 22 6.91 0.75 -15.88
CA ILE A 22 5.88 0.41 -14.91
C ILE A 22 6.40 0.73 -13.51
N CYS A 23 5.67 1.54 -12.76
CA CYS A 23 6.06 1.93 -11.41
C CYS A 23 4.88 1.79 -10.44
N ASP A 24 5.12 1.13 -9.30
CA ASP A 24 4.11 0.81 -8.28
C ASP A 24 4.62 1.22 -6.89
N TYR A 25 3.73 1.67 -6.00
CA TYR A 25 4.16 1.97 -4.64
C TYR A 25 4.34 0.70 -3.80
N ASN A 26 5.42 0.64 -3.04
CA ASN A 26 5.66 -0.48 -2.14
C ASN A 26 4.86 -0.32 -0.84
N GLN A 27 3.77 -1.08 -0.70
CA GLN A 27 2.97 -1.19 0.54
C GLN A 27 2.40 0.16 1.03
N ILE A 28 1.89 0.99 0.12
CA ILE A 28 1.56 2.38 0.43
C ILE A 28 0.53 2.54 1.56
N GLU A 29 -0.48 1.67 1.61
CA GLU A 29 -1.52 1.73 2.65
C GLU A 29 -0.94 1.56 4.06
N LEU A 30 0.04 0.67 4.23
CA LEU A 30 0.70 0.45 5.53
C LEU A 30 1.57 1.65 5.90
N ARG A 31 2.24 2.27 4.93
CA ARG A 31 3.05 3.47 5.14
C ARG A 31 2.18 4.66 5.56
N VAL A 32 1.04 4.84 4.89
CA VAL A 32 0.04 5.85 5.25
C VAL A 32 -0.55 5.60 6.63
N LEU A 33 -0.86 4.34 6.98
CA LEU A 33 -1.32 4.01 8.33
C LEU A 33 -0.25 4.35 9.38
N ALA A 34 1.01 4.03 9.13
CA ALA A 34 2.12 4.33 10.03
C ALA A 34 2.30 5.85 10.23
N GLU A 35 2.19 6.64 9.15
CA GLU A 35 2.23 8.11 9.19
C GLU A 35 1.04 8.68 9.98
N LEU A 36 -0.19 8.28 9.63
CA LEU A 36 -1.43 8.73 10.29
C LEU A 36 -1.43 8.42 11.80
N ALA A 37 -0.95 7.24 12.17
CA ALA A 37 -0.88 6.82 13.57
C ALA A 37 0.33 7.42 14.30
N GLY A 38 1.38 7.85 13.59
CA GLY A 38 2.69 8.10 14.18
C GLY A 38 3.25 6.83 14.84
N GLU A 39 3.11 5.67 14.20
CA GLU A 39 3.45 4.37 14.77
C GLU A 39 4.95 4.07 14.70
N LYS A 40 5.68 4.45 15.74
CA LYS A 40 7.15 4.40 15.81
C LYS A 40 7.75 3.06 15.39
N ASN A 41 7.18 1.94 15.82
CA ASN A 41 7.75 0.62 15.52
C ASN A 41 7.63 0.28 14.03
N MET A 42 6.49 0.63 13.43
CA MET A 42 6.25 0.41 12.00
C MET A 42 7.06 1.38 11.14
N ILE A 43 7.15 2.65 11.54
CA ILE A 43 8.00 3.66 10.87
C ILE A 43 9.45 3.19 10.84
N LYS A 44 10.00 2.81 12.01
CA LYS A 44 11.37 2.29 12.12
C LYS A 44 11.61 1.06 11.25
N ALA A 45 10.63 0.15 11.17
CA ALA A 45 10.74 -1.01 10.31
C ALA A 45 10.86 -0.62 8.82
N PHE A 46 10.11 0.39 8.38
CA PHE A 46 10.23 0.91 7.02
C PHE A 46 11.54 1.64 6.75
N GLU A 47 12.04 2.41 7.71
CA GLU A 47 13.34 3.10 7.61
C GLU A 47 14.51 2.12 7.51
N GLU A 48 14.44 1.01 8.24
CA GLU A 48 15.46 -0.06 8.22
C GLU A 48 15.29 -1.02 7.04
N GLY A 49 14.36 -0.76 6.11
CA GLY A 49 14.11 -1.60 4.93
C GLY A 49 13.62 -3.01 5.27
N LYS A 50 13.00 -3.20 6.43
CA LYS A 50 12.50 -4.51 6.88
C LYS A 50 11.22 -4.88 6.16
N ASP A 51 11.05 -6.17 5.90
CA ASP A 51 9.77 -6.70 5.42
C ASP A 51 8.76 -6.76 6.58
N ILE A 52 7.85 -5.80 6.62
CA ILE A 52 6.83 -5.68 7.67
C ILE A 52 5.90 -6.91 7.76
N HIS A 53 5.73 -7.66 6.67
CA HIS A 53 4.95 -8.90 6.70
C HIS A 53 5.72 -10.01 7.40
N CYS A 54 7.03 -10.13 7.15
CA CYS A 54 7.89 -11.07 7.88
C CYS A 54 8.01 -10.70 9.35
N GLU A 55 8.16 -9.41 9.69
CA GLU A 55 8.21 -8.93 11.08
C GLU A 55 6.90 -9.29 11.81
N THR A 56 5.76 -9.13 11.15
CA THR A 56 4.45 -9.49 11.74
C THR A 56 4.28 -10.99 11.87
N ALA A 57 4.70 -11.78 10.87
CA ALA A 57 4.66 -13.24 10.94
C ALA A 57 5.54 -13.77 12.08
N ALA A 58 6.76 -13.24 12.21
CA ALA A 58 7.70 -13.57 13.28
C ALA A 58 7.13 -13.28 14.67
N LEU A 59 6.48 -12.13 14.83
CA LEU A 59 5.81 -11.75 16.07
C LEU A 59 4.69 -12.75 16.43
N ILE A 60 3.84 -13.10 15.47
CA ILE A 60 2.68 -13.98 15.69
C ILE A 60 3.11 -15.41 15.98
N LEU A 61 4.06 -15.92 15.20
CA LEU A 61 4.55 -17.29 15.29
C LEU A 61 5.61 -17.46 16.38
N GLN A 62 6.04 -16.37 17.02
CA GLN A 62 7.15 -16.34 17.98
C GLN A 62 8.42 -17.01 17.42
N LYS A 63 8.71 -16.75 16.15
CA LYS A 63 9.85 -17.30 15.42
C LYS A 63 10.88 -16.21 15.12
N ASN A 64 12.13 -16.62 14.89
CA ASN A 64 13.12 -15.71 14.33
C ASN A 64 12.69 -15.31 12.91
N LYS A 65 12.66 -14.01 12.63
CA LYS A 65 12.25 -13.46 11.33
C LYS A 65 13.05 -13.98 10.13
N ASN A 66 14.31 -14.37 10.34
CA ASN A 66 15.16 -14.91 9.28
C ASN A 66 14.79 -16.35 8.90
N LEU A 67 13.91 -16.99 9.68
CA LEU A 67 13.40 -18.35 9.43
C LEU A 67 11.96 -18.34 8.90
N ILE A 68 11.41 -17.17 8.61
CA ILE A 68 10.05 -17.04 8.09
C ILE A 68 10.04 -17.44 6.62
N ASP A 69 9.26 -18.47 6.30
CA ASP A 69 9.08 -18.92 4.92
C ASP A 69 8.02 -18.09 4.17
N ASN A 70 7.83 -18.38 2.88
CA ASN A 70 6.86 -17.66 2.03
C ASN A 70 5.39 -17.85 2.48
N ALA A 71 5.03 -19.01 3.03
CA ALA A 71 3.67 -19.28 3.51
C ALA A 71 3.39 -18.51 4.81
N GLU A 72 4.37 -18.48 5.71
CA GLU A 72 4.33 -17.71 6.95
C GLU A 72 4.33 -16.20 6.69
N ARG A 73 5.12 -15.74 5.72
CA ARG A 73 5.06 -14.35 5.23
C ARG A 73 3.68 -14.00 4.68
N LYS A 74 3.02 -14.92 3.97
CA LYS A 74 1.64 -14.73 3.47
C LYS A 74 0.66 -14.57 4.64
N LEU A 75 0.81 -15.32 5.73
CA LEU A 75 0.04 -15.10 6.97
C LEU A 75 0.27 -13.67 7.50
N GLY A 76 1.52 -13.25 7.68
CA GLY A 76 1.85 -11.90 8.16
C GLY A 76 1.24 -10.80 7.27
N LYS A 77 1.27 -10.99 5.94
CA LYS A 77 0.60 -10.10 4.98
C LYS A 77 -0.90 -10.02 5.23
N LYS A 78 -1.58 -11.16 5.36
CA LYS A 78 -3.03 -11.21 5.58
C LYS A 78 -3.43 -10.58 6.92
N VAL A 79 -2.64 -10.79 7.97
CA VAL A 79 -2.88 -10.15 9.26
C VAL A 79 -2.70 -8.64 9.14
N ASN A 80 -1.60 -8.14 8.55
CA ASN A 80 -1.41 -6.70 8.34
C ASN A 80 -2.61 -6.07 7.63
N PHE A 81 -3.02 -6.59 6.47
CA PHE A 81 -4.16 -6.03 5.73
C PHE A 81 -5.49 -6.16 6.49
N SER A 82 -5.70 -7.22 7.26
CA SER A 82 -6.90 -7.33 8.10
C SER A 82 -6.89 -6.32 9.25
N MET A 83 -5.73 -6.08 9.83
CA MET A 83 -5.57 -5.20 10.98
C MET A 83 -5.58 -3.73 10.58
N ILE A 84 -5.10 -3.34 9.39
CA ILE A 84 -5.27 -2.00 8.82
C ILE A 84 -6.74 -1.57 8.87
N TYR A 85 -7.66 -2.50 8.56
CA TYR A 85 -9.09 -2.23 8.53
C TYR A 85 -9.80 -2.51 9.87
N GLY A 86 -9.05 -2.75 10.94
CA GLY A 86 -9.56 -3.03 12.28
C GLY A 86 -10.53 -4.20 12.36
N VAL A 87 -10.38 -5.21 11.49
CA VAL A 87 -11.25 -6.39 11.40
C VAL A 87 -11.41 -7.04 12.78
N SER A 88 -12.64 -7.40 13.19
CA SER A 88 -12.89 -8.02 14.50
C SER A 88 -12.21 -9.39 14.65
N THR A 89 -12.12 -9.91 15.88
CA THR A 89 -11.60 -11.27 16.15
C THR A 89 -12.30 -12.33 15.29
N TYR A 90 -13.64 -12.29 15.25
CA TYR A 90 -14.44 -13.18 14.41
C TYR A 90 -14.12 -13.02 12.91
N GLY A 91 -14.01 -11.78 12.43
CA GLY A 91 -13.67 -11.49 11.05
C GLY A 91 -12.28 -12.01 10.66
N LEU A 92 -11.30 -11.84 11.56
CA LEU A 92 -9.93 -12.31 11.34
C LEU A 92 -9.89 -13.83 11.28
N THR A 93 -10.59 -14.53 12.18
CA THR A 93 -10.74 -15.99 12.13
C THR A 93 -11.29 -16.44 10.78
N LYS A 94 -12.35 -15.79 10.29
CA LYS A 94 -12.97 -16.15 9.01
C LYS A 94 -12.03 -15.90 7.82
N ILE A 95 -11.33 -14.78 7.80
CA ILE A 95 -10.38 -14.43 6.72
C ILE A 95 -9.23 -15.43 6.68
N LEU A 96 -8.60 -15.72 7.82
CA LEU A 96 -7.46 -16.62 7.89
C LEU A 96 -7.86 -18.06 7.50
N ASN A 97 -8.99 -18.56 8.00
CA ASN A 97 -9.48 -19.90 7.65
C ASN A 97 -9.83 -20.02 6.14
N LYS A 98 -10.45 -18.98 5.54
CA LYS A 98 -10.75 -18.96 4.11
C LYS A 98 -9.50 -19.05 3.23
N GLU A 99 -8.37 -18.54 3.73
CA GLU A 99 -7.07 -18.58 3.06
C GLU A 99 -6.28 -19.87 3.34
N GLY A 100 -6.91 -20.85 4.01
CA GLY A 100 -6.30 -22.14 4.35
C GLY A 100 -5.45 -22.12 5.63
N ILE A 101 -5.51 -21.06 6.43
CA ILE A 101 -4.76 -20.94 7.68
C ILE A 101 -5.72 -21.26 8.84
N SER A 102 -5.66 -22.50 9.32
CA SER A 102 -6.53 -22.98 10.39
C SER A 102 -6.24 -22.26 11.70
N VAL A 103 -7.19 -21.44 12.16
CA VAL A 103 -7.11 -20.72 13.43
C VAL A 103 -8.44 -20.74 14.17
N THR A 104 -8.37 -20.90 15.49
CA THR A 104 -9.50 -20.73 16.41
C THR A 104 -9.78 -19.26 16.68
N GLN A 105 -10.95 -18.95 17.24
CA GLN A 105 -11.28 -17.58 17.63
C GLN A 105 -10.34 -17.04 18.73
N SER A 106 -9.95 -17.89 19.69
CA SER A 106 -8.98 -17.53 20.73
C SER A 106 -7.59 -17.21 20.15
N GLN A 107 -7.11 -18.01 19.19
CA GLN A 107 -5.85 -17.72 18.50
C GLN A 107 -5.92 -16.41 17.69
N ALA A 108 -7.02 -16.15 17.00
CA ALA A 108 -7.20 -14.88 16.31
C ALA A 108 -7.23 -13.69 17.28
N ASP A 109 -7.81 -13.85 18.46
CA ASP A 109 -7.84 -12.81 19.49
C ASP A 109 -6.45 -12.51 20.04
N TYR A 110 -5.68 -13.58 20.28
CA TYR A 110 -4.28 -13.50 20.68
C TYR A 110 -3.44 -12.78 19.61
N ILE A 111 -3.61 -13.12 18.33
CA ILE A 111 -2.94 -12.44 17.21
C ILE A 111 -3.24 -10.93 17.20
N ARG A 112 -4.51 -10.56 17.38
CA ARG A 112 -4.92 -9.15 17.43
C ARG A 112 -4.30 -8.41 18.60
N THR A 113 -4.27 -9.07 19.76
CA THR A 113 -3.67 -8.53 20.98
C THR A 113 -2.17 -8.30 20.78
N LEU A 114 -1.46 -9.27 20.21
CA LEU A 114 -0.04 -9.11 19.86
C LEU A 114 0.20 -7.97 18.88
N PHE A 115 -0.61 -7.88 17.82
CA PHE A 115 -0.50 -6.81 16.84
C PHE A 115 -0.63 -5.42 17.49
N TYR A 116 -1.69 -5.19 18.26
CA TYR A 116 -1.92 -3.90 18.91
C TYR A 116 -0.94 -3.60 20.05
N ARG A 117 -0.37 -4.63 20.69
CA ARG A 117 0.73 -4.45 21.64
C ARG A 117 2.00 -3.98 20.95
N SER A 118 2.29 -4.48 19.76
CA SER A 118 3.44 -4.06 18.95
C SER A 118 3.22 -2.73 18.25
N TYR A 119 1.95 -2.39 17.95
CA TYR A 119 1.57 -1.14 17.28
C TYR A 119 0.48 -0.38 18.07
N PRO A 120 0.83 0.15 19.26
CA PRO A 120 -0.15 0.75 20.18
C PRO A 120 -0.75 2.06 19.64
N ASN A 121 -0.04 2.81 18.81
CA ASN A 121 -0.56 4.05 18.25
C ASN A 121 -1.60 3.78 17.16
N ILE A 122 -1.48 2.66 16.43
CA ILE A 122 -2.53 2.19 15.51
C ILE A 122 -3.81 1.87 16.29
N PHE A 123 -3.70 1.17 17.43
CA PHE A 123 -4.88 0.90 18.28
C PHE A 123 -5.55 2.19 18.75
N LYS A 124 -4.75 3.16 19.21
CA LYS A 124 -5.25 4.47 19.63
C LYS A 124 -5.94 5.20 18.48
N LEU A 125 -5.33 5.24 17.30
CA LEU A 125 -5.90 5.85 16.10
C LEU A 125 -7.25 5.22 15.75
N HIS A 126 -7.37 3.89 15.74
CA HIS A 126 -8.63 3.22 15.42
C HIS A 126 -9.76 3.62 16.38
N ASN A 127 -9.48 3.66 17.69
CA ASN A 127 -10.48 4.08 18.67
C ASN A 127 -10.92 5.55 18.48
N ILE A 128 -9.98 6.43 18.14
CA ILE A 128 -10.28 7.84 17.79
C ILE A 128 -11.16 7.89 16.53
N LEU A 129 -10.75 7.22 15.45
CA LEU A 129 -11.49 7.24 14.19
C LEU A 129 -12.89 6.66 14.32
N LEU A 130 -13.13 5.69 15.19
CA LEU A 130 -14.47 5.12 15.41
C LEU A 130 -15.40 6.04 16.22
N THR A 131 -14.86 7.00 16.97
CA THR A 131 -15.64 7.82 17.93
C THR A 131 -15.68 9.32 17.61
N ALA A 132 -14.74 9.81 16.78
CA ALA A 132 -14.66 11.21 16.36
C ALA A 132 -15.94 11.67 15.65
N ASP A 133 -16.27 12.96 15.73
CA ASP A 133 -17.41 13.52 14.98
C ASP A 133 -17.09 13.59 13.47
N VAL A 134 -15.85 13.93 13.14
CA VAL A 134 -15.35 14.03 11.75
C VAL A 134 -14.06 13.22 11.63
N ILE A 135 -13.97 12.39 10.60
CA ILE A 135 -12.72 11.74 10.20
C ILE A 135 -12.10 12.48 9.02
N LYS A 136 -10.77 12.49 8.92
CA LYS A 136 -10.05 13.23 7.86
C LYS A 136 -8.90 12.40 7.29
N SER A 137 -8.61 12.57 6.00
CA SER A 137 -7.34 12.14 5.39
C SER A 137 -6.21 13.11 5.76
N ILE A 138 -4.96 12.74 5.47
CA ILE A 138 -3.80 13.64 5.63
C ILE A 138 -3.94 14.86 4.71
N GLY A 139 -4.38 14.68 3.46
CA GLY A 139 -4.58 15.77 2.49
C GLY A 139 -5.82 16.64 2.77
N GLY A 140 -6.58 16.35 3.82
CA GLY A 140 -7.64 17.23 4.32
C GLY A 140 -9.06 16.88 3.87
N ARG A 141 -9.29 15.80 3.11
CA ARG A 141 -10.64 15.30 2.83
C ARG A 141 -11.32 14.93 4.15
N CYS A 142 -12.55 15.40 4.34
CA CYS A 142 -13.32 15.21 5.57
C CYS A 142 -14.55 14.35 5.33
N TRP A 143 -14.93 13.57 6.34
CA TRP A 143 -16.23 12.90 6.42
C TRP A 143 -16.83 13.08 7.81
N ASP A 144 -17.97 13.76 7.85
CA ASP A 144 -18.79 14.02 9.04
C ASP A 144 -20.08 13.17 9.05
N TYR A 145 -20.38 12.48 7.94
CA TYR A 145 -21.61 11.72 7.75
C TYR A 145 -21.46 10.21 7.96
N ILE A 146 -20.25 9.69 8.18
CA ILE A 146 -20.02 8.26 8.41
C ILE A 146 -20.36 7.93 9.87
N PRO A 147 -21.31 7.02 10.16
CA PRO A 147 -21.73 6.68 11.51
C PRO A 147 -20.55 6.28 12.41
N LYS A 148 -20.57 6.74 13.66
CA LYS A 148 -19.62 6.29 14.69
C LYS A 148 -19.71 4.77 14.86
N GLY A 149 -18.58 4.11 15.04
CA GLY A 149 -18.48 2.65 15.09
C GLY A 149 -18.45 1.93 13.74
N ASP A 150 -18.72 2.60 12.61
CA ASP A 150 -18.57 1.98 11.29
C ASP A 150 -17.08 1.75 10.96
N VAL A 151 -16.71 0.51 10.65
CA VAL A 151 -15.34 0.10 10.30
C VAL A 151 -14.80 0.81 9.05
N LYS A 152 -15.67 1.33 8.17
CA LYS A 152 -15.25 2.15 7.02
C LYS A 152 -14.45 3.38 7.46
N ARG A 153 -14.69 3.89 8.67
CA ARG A 153 -13.94 5.01 9.26
C ARG A 153 -12.46 4.75 9.41
N LEU A 154 -12.06 3.48 9.54
CA LEU A 154 -10.66 3.07 9.66
C LEU A 154 -9.94 3.10 8.30
N ASN A 155 -10.66 2.74 7.23
CA ASN A 155 -10.07 2.62 5.89
C ASN A 155 -10.08 3.95 5.11
N LEU A 156 -11.15 4.75 5.24
CA LEU A 156 -11.35 5.96 4.43
C LEU A 156 -10.17 6.96 4.50
N PRO A 157 -9.64 7.32 5.69
CA PRO A 157 -8.48 8.21 5.79
C PRO A 157 -7.25 7.66 5.07
N ILE A 158 -7.01 6.35 5.15
CA ILE A 158 -5.84 5.69 4.59
C ILE A 158 -5.91 5.72 3.06
N GLN A 159 -7.02 5.24 2.49
CA GLN A 159 -7.24 5.19 1.04
C GLN A 159 -7.22 6.57 0.40
N ALA A 160 -7.89 7.54 1.04
CA ALA A 160 -7.91 8.89 0.51
C ALA A 160 -6.55 9.55 0.57
N SER A 161 -5.79 9.37 1.66
CA SER A 161 -4.43 9.92 1.75
C SER A 161 -3.52 9.31 0.69
N ALA A 162 -3.58 7.98 0.47
CA ALA A 162 -2.85 7.34 -0.62
C ALA A 162 -3.27 7.89 -1.99
N ALA A 163 -4.58 8.03 -2.24
CA ALA A 163 -5.09 8.59 -3.49
C ALA A 163 -4.73 10.07 -3.70
N GLU A 164 -4.64 10.85 -2.63
CA GLU A 164 -4.22 12.27 -2.67
C GLU A 164 -2.76 12.38 -3.08
N GLY A 165 -1.85 11.66 -2.42
CA GLY A 165 -0.43 11.64 -2.80
C GLY A 165 -0.19 11.05 -4.19
N PHE A 166 -1.00 10.05 -4.57
CA PHE A 166 -0.96 9.47 -5.92
C PHE A 166 -1.42 10.47 -7.00
N LYS A 167 -2.44 11.28 -6.73
CA LYS A 167 -2.88 12.33 -7.66
C LYS A 167 -1.86 13.45 -7.79
N GLU A 168 -1.18 13.81 -6.70
CA GLU A 168 -0.07 14.75 -6.77
C GLU A 168 1.07 14.21 -7.66
N ALA A 169 1.41 12.93 -7.49
CA ALA A 169 2.40 12.26 -8.34
C ALA A 169 2.02 12.29 -9.82
N LEU A 170 0.73 12.06 -10.13
CA LEU A 170 0.22 12.15 -11.49
C LEU A 170 0.30 13.59 -12.03
N ALA A 171 0.00 14.61 -11.22
CA ALA A 171 0.10 15.99 -11.65
C ALA A 171 1.54 16.37 -12.01
N LEU A 172 2.51 16.03 -11.15
CA LEU A 172 3.94 16.23 -11.40
C LEU A 172 4.42 15.48 -12.65
N LEU A 173 3.95 14.25 -12.85
CA LEU A 173 4.27 13.45 -14.01
C LEU A 173 3.72 14.09 -15.30
N VAL A 174 2.43 14.44 -15.32
CA VAL A 174 1.76 15.01 -16.50
C VAL A 174 2.40 16.34 -16.91
N GLU A 175 2.83 17.16 -15.96
CA GLU A 175 3.60 18.38 -16.24
C GLU A 175 4.92 18.04 -16.96
N SER A 176 5.65 17.03 -16.46
CA SER A 176 6.90 16.57 -17.07
C SER A 176 6.69 15.99 -18.48
N LEU A 177 5.57 15.29 -18.72
CA LEU A 177 5.24 14.70 -20.03
C LEU A 177 5.05 15.74 -21.14
N THR A 178 4.83 17.03 -20.82
CA THR A 178 4.71 18.08 -21.84
C THR A 178 5.98 18.28 -22.66
N GLU A 179 7.13 17.89 -22.11
CA GLU A 179 8.43 17.92 -22.80
C GLU A 179 8.68 16.67 -23.68
N TYR A 180 7.83 15.63 -23.56
CA TYR A 180 8.02 14.31 -24.19
C TYR A 180 6.77 13.88 -24.96
N PRO A 181 6.50 14.46 -26.15
CA PRO A 181 5.28 14.20 -26.90
C PRO A 181 5.15 12.76 -27.41
N GLU A 182 6.25 12.01 -27.47
CA GLU A 182 6.25 10.58 -27.87
C GLU A 182 5.97 9.63 -26.69
N TRP A 183 5.91 10.15 -25.46
CA TRP A 183 5.59 9.34 -24.28
C TRP A 183 4.09 9.32 -24.03
N SER A 184 3.57 8.14 -23.72
CA SER A 184 2.14 7.95 -23.47
C SER A 184 1.89 7.44 -22.05
N LEU A 185 1.00 8.13 -21.32
CA LEU A 185 0.42 7.61 -20.09
C LEU A 185 -0.67 6.59 -20.44
N VAL A 186 -0.27 5.33 -20.57
CA VAL A 186 -1.17 4.23 -20.99
C VAL A 186 -2.19 3.92 -19.92
N ASN A 187 -1.76 3.86 -18.65
CA ASN A 187 -2.65 3.43 -17.59
C ASN A 187 -2.29 3.88 -16.19
N VAL A 188 -3.31 3.88 -15.35
CA VAL A 188 -3.29 4.25 -13.94
C VAL A 188 -4.22 3.29 -13.20
N ILE A 189 -3.67 2.31 -12.48
CA ILE A 189 -4.46 1.27 -11.79
C ILE A 189 -3.94 1.05 -10.38
N HIS A 190 -4.86 1.13 -9.41
CA HIS A 190 -4.51 1.08 -7.99
C HIS A 190 -3.47 2.18 -7.67
N ASP A 191 -2.26 1.78 -7.33
CA ASP A 191 -1.10 2.60 -7.03
C ASP A 191 0.02 2.45 -8.08
N GLU A 192 -0.31 1.86 -9.23
CA GLU A 192 0.58 1.61 -10.38
C GLU A 192 0.34 2.63 -11.51
N ILE A 193 1.43 3.13 -12.08
CA ILE A 193 1.47 3.92 -13.31
C ILE A 193 2.19 3.13 -14.40
N LEU A 194 1.60 3.11 -15.59
CA LEU A 194 2.14 2.50 -16.80
C LEU A 194 2.38 3.58 -17.85
N LEU A 195 3.65 3.83 -18.17
CA LEU A 195 4.06 4.64 -19.31
C LEU A 195 4.48 3.75 -20.47
N GLU A 196 4.27 4.23 -21.68
CA GLU A 196 4.87 3.72 -22.90
C GLU A 196 5.75 4.79 -23.51
N VAL A 197 6.99 4.43 -23.86
CA VAL A 197 8.01 5.37 -24.28
C VAL A 197 8.94 4.73 -25.32
N PRO A 198 9.61 5.53 -26.19
CA PRO A 198 10.68 5.04 -27.05
C PRO A 198 11.77 4.29 -26.28
N ILE A 199 12.27 3.20 -26.84
CA ILE A 199 13.23 2.31 -26.16
C ILE A 199 14.52 3.03 -25.72
N ASP A 200 14.98 4.01 -26.49
CA ASP A 200 16.15 4.83 -26.21
C ASP A 200 15.93 5.88 -25.11
N GLU A 201 14.68 6.19 -24.77
CA GLU A 201 14.29 7.10 -23.70
C GLU A 201 13.86 6.39 -22.40
N ALA A 202 13.82 5.06 -22.38
CA ALA A 202 13.23 4.27 -21.30
C ALA A 202 13.86 4.53 -19.91
N GLU A 203 15.18 4.64 -19.81
CA GLU A 203 15.84 4.95 -18.53
C GLU A 203 15.54 6.37 -18.05
N LYS A 204 15.40 7.34 -18.97
CA LYS A 204 15.00 8.70 -18.62
C LYS A 204 13.55 8.74 -18.13
N ALA A 205 12.66 8.02 -18.78
CA ALA A 205 11.26 7.89 -18.37
C ALA A 205 11.11 7.26 -16.99
N LYS A 206 11.92 6.23 -16.71
CA LYS A 206 11.99 5.60 -15.41
C LYS A 206 12.43 6.58 -14.32
N GLU A 207 13.46 7.38 -14.55
CA GLU A 207 13.90 8.41 -13.58
C GLU A 207 12.81 9.46 -13.30
N ILE A 208 12.18 9.99 -14.36
CA ILE A 208 11.11 11.00 -14.23
C ILE A 208 9.90 10.43 -13.50
N LEU A 209 9.46 9.22 -13.88
CA LEU A 209 8.32 8.54 -13.25
C LEU A 209 8.59 8.26 -11.77
N GLN A 210 9.74 7.66 -11.46
CA GLN A 210 10.14 7.38 -10.08
C GLN A 210 10.19 8.65 -9.23
N LYS A 211 10.80 9.72 -9.76
CA LYS A 211 10.89 11.02 -9.07
C LYS A 211 9.51 11.61 -8.83
N SER A 212 8.63 11.61 -9.82
CA SER A 212 7.28 12.16 -9.73
C SER A 212 6.45 11.43 -8.68
N MET A 213 6.50 10.09 -8.67
CA MET A 213 5.83 9.28 -7.65
C MET A 213 6.37 9.56 -6.25
N ILE A 214 7.70 9.52 -6.06
CA ILE A 214 8.29 9.80 -4.75
C ILE A 214 7.93 11.21 -4.24
N GLN A 215 8.01 12.21 -5.11
CA GLN A 215 7.71 13.60 -4.74
C GLN A 215 6.23 13.82 -4.43
N GLY A 216 5.34 13.28 -5.25
CA GLY A 216 3.90 13.40 -5.04
C GLY A 216 3.48 12.79 -3.71
N MET A 217 3.94 11.58 -3.40
CA MET A 217 3.61 10.93 -2.13
C MET A 217 4.24 11.60 -0.91
N LYS A 218 5.39 12.27 -1.05
CA LYS A 218 6.00 13.08 0.01
C LYS A 218 5.14 14.28 0.43
N THR A 219 4.09 14.63 -0.31
CA THR A 219 3.10 15.60 0.17
C THR A 219 2.28 15.05 1.33
N ILE A 220 2.11 13.72 1.38
CA ILE A 220 1.34 12.97 2.37
C ILE A 220 2.25 12.34 3.43
N LEU A 221 3.30 11.62 3.00
CA LEU A 221 4.24 10.94 3.89
C LEU A 221 5.43 11.87 4.17
N LYS A 222 5.44 12.47 5.37
CA LYS A 222 6.51 13.39 5.80
C LYS A 222 7.61 12.67 6.57
N ILE A 223 7.25 11.61 7.29
CA ILE A 223 8.16 10.86 8.15
C ILE A 223 8.47 9.51 7.51
N VAL A 224 7.45 8.79 7.06
CA VAL A 224 7.63 7.44 6.50
C VAL A 224 8.29 7.50 5.11
N PRO A 225 9.36 6.73 4.85
CA PRO A 225 10.00 6.74 3.54
C PRO A 225 9.05 6.24 2.45
N VAL A 226 9.02 6.95 1.32
CA VAL A 226 8.31 6.54 0.11
C VAL A 226 9.23 5.63 -0.70
N ILE A 227 8.74 4.42 -1.01
CA ILE A 227 9.47 3.45 -1.84
C ILE A 227 8.55 3.05 -3.00
N VAL A 228 9.13 2.97 -4.20
CA VAL A 228 8.47 2.50 -5.41
C VAL A 228 9.28 1.37 -6.04
N ASP A 229 8.57 0.42 -6.63
CA ASP A 229 9.14 -0.65 -7.43
C ASP A 229 8.94 -0.29 -8.90
N ILE A 230 10.03 -0.15 -9.67
CA ILE A 230 10.00 0.30 -11.06
C ILE A 230 10.70 -0.67 -12.01
N LYS A 231 10.12 -0.93 -13.17
CA LYS A 231 10.64 -1.86 -14.18
C LYS A 231 10.42 -1.34 -15.60
N ILE A 232 11.33 -1.68 -16.51
CA ILE A 232 11.18 -1.51 -17.96
C ILE A 232 10.88 -2.90 -18.55
N GLN A 233 9.84 -3.01 -19.38
CA GLN A 233 9.37 -4.29 -19.89
C GLN A 233 8.74 -4.19 -21.29
N ASP A 234 8.79 -5.30 -22.02
CA ASP A 234 8.19 -5.43 -23.37
C ASP A 234 6.71 -5.85 -23.31
N ASN A 235 6.16 -6.05 -22.12
CA ASN A 235 4.76 -6.33 -21.87
C ASN A 235 4.39 -5.92 -20.45
N TRP A 236 3.09 -5.81 -20.16
CA TRP A 236 2.63 -5.41 -18.84
C TRP A 236 2.60 -6.60 -17.88
N LYS A 237 3.75 -6.96 -17.29
CA LYS A 237 3.83 -8.09 -16.34
C LYS A 237 4.49 -7.68 -15.02
N LYS A 238 3.76 -7.78 -13.91
CA LYS A 238 4.36 -7.59 -12.57
C LYS A 238 5.51 -8.56 -12.29
#